data_AF-A0A556MMU8-F1
#
_entry.id   AF-A0A556MMU8-F1
#
_cell.length_a   1.000
_cell.length_b   1.000
_cell.length_c   1.000
_cell.angle_alpha   90.00
_cell.angle_beta   90.00
_cell.angle_gamma   90.00
#
_symmetry.space_group_name_H-M   'P 1'
#
loop_
_entity.id
_entity.type
_entity.pdbx_description
1 polymer ?
#
loop_
_entity_poly.entity_id
_entity_poly.type
_entity_poly.pdbx_seq_one_letter_code
_entity_poly.pdbx_strand_id
1 'polypeptide(L)'
;MTPENKKVIKVIAISLGIAIIATVATIIIIKQVQKSRAMKEAEEKDGISEGGSSALSKPTSGVSSGGGSSTSSFGGRTFSKDEIVKMQSYLFNMGAMKMNDLIVSSIRDTGGIDGKIGTGFKTAYNEAIRVGIIKNLDDLYTQAMNLM
;
A
#
# COMPACT_ATOMS: atom_id res chain seq x y z
N MET A 1 29.91 -51.51 2.36
CA MET A 1 29.49 -50.14 2.74
C MET A 1 29.46 -50.04 4.25
N THR A 2 30.27 -49.17 4.83
CA THR A 2 30.32 -48.94 6.29
C THR A 2 29.07 -48.17 6.78
N PRO A 3 28.68 -48.30 8.06
CA PRO A 3 27.49 -47.63 8.63
C PRO A 3 27.54 -46.10 8.50
N GLU A 4 28.74 -45.52 8.49
CA GLU A 4 28.96 -44.07 8.39
C GLU A 4 28.65 -43.54 6.99
N ASN A 5 29.02 -44.29 5.94
CA ASN A 5 28.74 -43.91 4.56
C ASN A 5 27.23 -43.92 4.25
N LYS A 6 26.43 -44.75 4.93
CA LYS A 6 24.97 -44.77 4.78
C LYS A 6 24.29 -43.52 5.38
N LYS A 7 24.86 -42.92 6.43
CA LYS A 7 24.35 -41.69 7.04
C LYS A 7 24.62 -40.47 6.17
N VAL A 8 25.84 -40.36 5.64
CA VAL A 8 26.24 -39.24 4.77
C VAL A 8 25.42 -39.21 3.48
N ILE A 9 25.19 -40.37 2.85
CA ILE A 9 24.38 -40.46 1.62
C ILE A 9 22.91 -40.05 1.85
N LYS A 10 22.33 -40.37 3.02
CA LYS A 10 20.96 -39.93 3.37
C LYS A 10 20.86 -38.42 3.53
N VAL A 11 21.86 -37.78 4.14
CA VAL A 11 21.86 -36.32 4.35
C VAL A 11 21.98 -35.58 3.02
N ILE A 12 22.83 -36.06 2.11
CA ILE A 12 23.02 -35.46 0.78
C ILE A 12 21.75 -35.56 -0.07
N ALA A 13 21.02 -36.68 0.01
CA ALA A 13 19.76 -36.84 -0.73
C ALA A 13 18.64 -35.90 -0.23
N ILE A 14 18.59 -35.63 1.09
CA ILE A 14 17.59 -34.74 1.68
C ILE A 14 17.87 -33.28 1.31
N SER A 15 19.13 -32.85 1.29
CA SER A 15 19.50 -31.47 0.97
C SER A 15 19.27 -31.11 -0.51
N LEU A 16 19.50 -32.03 -1.44
CA LEU A 16 19.17 -31.81 -2.86
C LEU A 16 17.66 -31.66 -3.10
N GLY A 17 16.82 -32.42 -2.37
CA GLY A 17 15.36 -32.35 -2.52
C GLY A 17 14.78 -30.98 -2.16
N ILE A 18 15.30 -30.34 -1.10
CA ILE A 18 14.82 -29.03 -0.62
C ILE A 18 15.16 -27.91 -1.61
N ALA A 19 16.33 -27.96 -2.23
CA ALA A 19 16.76 -26.96 -3.22
C ALA A 19 15.88 -26.95 -4.48
N ILE A 20 15.44 -28.12 -4.95
CA ILE A 20 14.58 -28.23 -6.13
C ILE A 20 13.18 -27.67 -5.86
N ILE A 21 12.62 -27.97 -4.68
CA ILE A 21 11.27 -27.50 -4.28
C ILE A 21 11.24 -25.97 -4.17
N ALA A 22 12.26 -25.37 -3.55
CA ALA A 22 12.36 -23.92 -3.44
C ALA A 22 12.37 -23.23 -4.82
N THR A 23 13.13 -23.77 -5.77
CA THR A 23 13.27 -23.18 -7.11
C THR A 23 11.95 -23.22 -7.91
N VAL A 24 11.20 -24.33 -7.82
CA VAL A 24 9.90 -24.47 -8.51
C VAL A 24 8.85 -23.52 -7.93
N ALA A 25 8.82 -23.34 -6.61
CA ALA A 25 7.89 -22.41 -5.95
C ALA A 25 8.10 -20.96 -6.42
N THR A 26 9.35 -20.51 -6.53
CA THR A 26 9.66 -19.14 -6.98
C THR A 26 9.19 -18.88 -8.42
N ILE A 27 9.35 -19.85 -9.32
CA ILE A 27 8.94 -19.72 -10.74
C ILE A 27 7.41 -19.60 -10.86
N ILE A 28 6.65 -20.36 -10.07
CA ILE A 28 5.17 -20.31 -10.09
C ILE A 28 4.67 -18.94 -9.60
N ILE A 29 5.26 -18.41 -8.53
CA ILE A 29 4.89 -17.09 -7.98
C ILE A 29 5.16 -15.98 -9.01
N ILE A 30 6.33 -15.99 -9.66
CA ILE A 30 6.68 -15.00 -10.69
C ILE A 30 5.69 -15.04 -11.87
N LYS A 31 5.32 -16.25 -12.34
CA LYS A 31 4.33 -16.39 -13.43
C LYS A 31 2.94 -15.86 -13.05
N GLN A 32 2.48 -16.05 -11.82
CA GLN A 32 1.18 -15.51 -11.38
C GLN A 32 1.21 -13.97 -11.28
N VAL A 33 2.32 -13.39 -10.80
CA VAL A 33 2.46 -11.93 -10.69
C VAL A 33 2.52 -11.26 -12.08
N GLN A 34 3.18 -11.86 -13.07
CA GLN A 34 3.19 -11.34 -14.44
C GLN A 34 1.83 -11.43 -15.12
N LYS A 35 1.07 -12.52 -14.90
CA LYS A 35 -0.28 -12.68 -15.46
C LYS A 35 -1.26 -11.63 -14.90
N SER A 36 -1.13 -11.27 -13.62
CA SER A 36 -1.96 -10.23 -12.99
C SER A 36 -1.60 -8.81 -13.43
N ARG A 37 -0.36 -8.56 -13.86
CA ARG A 37 0.05 -7.26 -14.42
C ARG A 37 -0.43 -7.08 -15.87
N ALA A 38 -0.40 -8.13 -16.68
CA ALA A 38 -0.88 -8.09 -18.07
C ALA A 38 -2.41 -7.88 -18.21
N MET A 39 -3.21 -8.26 -17.21
CA MET A 39 -4.66 -7.99 -17.20
C MET A 39 -5.00 -6.56 -16.78
N LYS A 40 -4.12 -5.85 -16.06
CA LYS A 40 -4.35 -4.45 -15.65
C LYS A 40 -4.03 -3.43 -16.74
N GLU A 41 -3.19 -3.79 -17.71
CA GLU A 41 -2.84 -2.91 -18.84
C GLU A 41 -3.82 -3.03 -20.03
N ALA A 42 -4.73 -4.01 -20.01
CA ALA A 42 -5.72 -4.20 -21.07
C ALA A 42 -7.06 -3.47 -20.82
N GLU A 43 -7.25 -2.84 -19.66
CA GLU A 43 -8.50 -2.15 -19.29
C GLU A 43 -8.39 -0.61 -19.36
N GLU A 44 -7.28 -0.05 -19.86
CA GLU A 44 -7.06 1.41 -20.00
C GLU A 44 -7.07 1.88 -21.46
N LYS A 45 -7.74 1.15 -22.36
CA LYS A 45 -7.96 1.59 -23.74
C LYS A 45 -9.37 1.25 -24.24
N ASP A 46 -10.38 1.81 -23.60
CA ASP A 46 -11.63 2.11 -24.30
C ASP A 46 -12.41 3.22 -23.58
N GLY A 47 -12.81 4.26 -24.33
CA GLY A 47 -13.86 5.19 -23.90
C GLY A 47 -13.44 6.62 -23.57
N ILE A 48 -13.18 7.39 -24.63
CA ILE A 48 -13.09 8.86 -24.64
C ILE A 48 -14.50 9.48 -24.51
N SER A 49 -14.61 10.55 -23.70
CA SER A 49 -15.43 11.79 -23.83
C SER A 49 -16.88 11.75 -24.37
N GLU A 50 -17.84 12.33 -23.61
CA GLU A 50 -18.67 13.49 -24.01
C GLU A 50 -19.85 13.77 -23.03
N GLY A 51 -20.17 15.07 -22.86
CA GLY A 51 -21.47 15.59 -22.41
C GLY A 51 -21.67 15.65 -20.89
N GLY A 52 -21.89 16.79 -20.22
CA GLY A 52 -22.57 18.00 -20.65
C GLY A 52 -24.00 18.06 -20.10
N SER A 53 -24.17 18.84 -19.02
CA SER A 53 -25.39 19.57 -18.63
C SER A 53 -26.45 18.94 -17.70
N SER A 54 -26.54 19.60 -16.52
CA SER A 54 -27.76 20.14 -15.87
C SER A 54 -28.67 19.24 -15.03
N ALA A 55 -28.61 19.43 -13.71
CA ALA A 55 -29.70 19.98 -12.87
C ALA A 55 -29.34 19.75 -11.39
N LEU A 56 -28.92 20.79 -10.68
CA LEU A 56 -29.78 21.59 -9.78
C LEU A 56 -30.13 20.83 -8.48
N SER A 57 -29.39 21.15 -7.41
CA SER A 57 -29.96 21.46 -6.09
C SER A 57 -28.88 22.09 -5.20
N LYS A 58 -28.95 23.42 -5.08
CA LYS A 58 -28.33 24.20 -4.00
C LYS A 58 -29.36 24.29 -2.87
N PRO A 59 -28.96 24.33 -1.59
CA PRO A 59 -28.81 25.63 -0.93
C PRO A 59 -27.54 25.68 -0.06
N THR A 60 -26.61 26.59 -0.37
CA THR A 60 -26.27 27.79 0.43
C THR A 60 -25.56 27.47 1.74
N SER A 61 -24.24 27.65 1.76
CA SER A 61 -23.50 28.34 2.83
C SER A 61 -22.08 28.69 2.33
N GLY A 62 -21.76 29.98 2.27
CA GLY A 62 -20.39 30.51 2.37
C GLY A 62 -19.39 30.17 1.26
N VAL A 63 -19.44 30.90 0.14
CA VAL A 63 -18.20 31.21 -0.59
C VAL A 63 -17.54 32.35 0.17
N SER A 64 -16.55 32.01 0.98
CA SER A 64 -15.55 32.95 1.47
C SER A 64 -14.29 32.72 0.64
N SER A 65 -13.99 33.66 -0.25
CA SER A 65 -12.65 33.81 -0.82
C SER A 65 -11.67 34.07 0.32
N GLY A 66 -10.92 33.04 0.71
CA GLY A 66 -9.82 33.10 1.64
C GLY A 66 -8.94 31.89 1.38
N GLY A 67 -7.63 32.08 1.24
CA GLY A 67 -6.65 31.07 0.82
C GLY A 67 -6.94 29.70 1.44
N GLY A 68 -7.48 28.80 0.62
CA GLY A 68 -8.11 27.57 1.10
C GLY A 68 -7.06 26.60 1.63
N SER A 69 -6.91 26.54 2.95
CA SER A 69 -6.31 25.37 3.60
C SER A 69 -7.14 24.16 3.19
N SER A 70 -6.60 23.38 2.26
CA SER A 70 -7.29 22.24 1.68
C SER A 70 -7.37 21.15 2.73
N THR A 71 -8.54 20.97 3.33
CA THR A 71 -8.79 19.92 4.30
C THR A 71 -9.38 18.70 3.60
N SER A 72 -9.05 17.50 4.09
CA SER A 72 -9.61 16.23 3.60
C SER A 72 -10.20 15.44 4.77
N SER A 73 -11.29 14.72 4.53
CA SER A 73 -11.96 13.92 5.56
C SER A 73 -11.69 12.43 5.41
N PHE A 74 -11.44 11.75 6.54
CA PHE A 74 -11.26 10.31 6.62
C PHE A 74 -11.64 9.79 8.01
N GLY A 75 -12.31 8.64 8.08
CA GLY A 75 -12.73 8.04 9.36
C GLY A 75 -13.63 8.95 10.22
N GLY A 76 -14.41 9.85 9.60
CA GLY A 76 -15.27 10.81 10.31
C GLY A 76 -14.56 12.03 10.87
N ARG A 77 -13.25 12.18 10.62
CA ARG A 77 -12.44 13.34 11.02
C ARG A 77 -11.95 14.12 9.81
N THR A 78 -11.67 15.40 10.00
CA THR A 78 -11.12 16.28 8.97
C THR A 78 -9.69 16.63 9.34
N PHE A 79 -8.80 16.56 8.36
CA PHE A 79 -7.37 16.81 8.50
C PHE A 79 -6.94 17.88 7.50
N SER A 80 -6.04 18.76 7.93
CA SER A 80 -5.28 19.63 7.05
C SER A 80 -4.33 18.84 6.16
N LYS A 81 -3.92 19.47 5.05
CA LYS A 81 -2.92 18.90 4.13
C LYS A 81 -1.65 18.47 4.86
N ASP A 82 -1.13 19.30 5.76
CA ASP A 82 0.13 19.04 6.47
C ASP A 82 0.00 17.85 7.44
N GLU A 83 -1.15 17.69 8.09
CA GLU A 83 -1.41 16.52 8.93
C GLU A 83 -1.41 15.25 8.09
N ILE A 84 -1.99 15.29 6.90
CA ILE A 84 -2.02 14.14 5.97
C ILE A 84 -0.62 13.82 5.48
N VAL A 85 0.19 14.83 5.13
CA VAL A 85 1.61 14.66 4.76
C VAL A 85 2.37 13.92 5.86
N LYS A 86 2.19 14.33 7.13
CA LYS A 86 2.85 13.68 8.27
C LYS A 86 2.39 12.23 8.42
N MET A 87 1.09 11.95 8.30
CA MET A 87 0.55 10.58 8.36
C MET A 87 1.07 9.71 7.20
N GLN A 88 1.12 10.23 5.97
CA GLN A 88 1.69 9.54 4.81
C GLN A 88 3.18 9.23 5.03
N SER A 89 3.95 10.20 5.53
CA SER A 89 5.37 10.07 5.83
C SER A 89 5.62 9.01 6.91
N TYR A 90 4.81 9.03 7.96
CA TYR A 90 4.84 8.02 9.03
C TYR A 90 4.63 6.62 8.46
N LEU A 91 3.56 6.42 7.69
CA LEU A 91 3.25 5.12 7.09
C LEU A 91 4.37 4.66 6.16
N PHE A 92 4.90 5.56 5.32
CA PHE A 92 5.99 5.24 4.41
C PHE A 92 7.25 4.79 5.15
N ASN A 93 7.68 5.56 6.16
CA ASN A 93 8.86 5.25 6.96
C ASN A 93 8.71 3.94 7.73
N MET A 94 7.56 3.73 8.38
CA MET A 94 7.31 2.50 9.12
C MET A 94 7.16 1.30 8.20
N GLY A 95 6.55 1.48 7.02
CA GLY A 95 6.52 0.48 5.97
C GLY A 95 7.93 0.07 5.55
N ALA A 96 8.82 1.04 5.30
CA ALA A 96 10.21 0.78 4.97
C ALA A 96 10.97 0.07 6.10
N MET A 97 10.84 0.53 7.34
CA MET A 97 11.49 -0.08 8.51
C MET A 97 11.02 -1.52 8.77
N LYS A 98 9.77 -1.83 8.45
CA LYS A 98 9.20 -3.18 8.59
C LYS A 98 9.35 -4.04 7.33
N MET A 99 10.05 -3.54 6.30
CA MET A 99 10.15 -4.18 4.98
C MET A 99 8.78 -4.58 4.40
N ASN A 100 7.76 -3.75 4.62
CA ASN A 100 6.43 -3.94 4.06
C ASN A 100 6.31 -3.17 2.75
N ASP A 101 6.62 -3.86 1.65
CA ASP A 101 6.59 -3.30 0.29
C ASP A 101 5.20 -2.80 -0.10
N LEU A 102 4.11 -3.36 0.43
CA LEU A 102 2.76 -2.92 0.10
C LEU A 102 2.48 -1.52 0.63
N ILE A 103 2.90 -1.22 1.85
CA ILE A 103 2.76 0.14 2.44
C ILE A 103 3.60 1.14 1.65
N VAL A 104 4.86 0.80 1.36
CA VAL A 104 5.80 1.69 0.65
C VAL A 104 5.33 1.96 -0.78
N SER A 105 4.99 0.91 -1.53
CA SER A 105 4.52 1.03 -2.91
C SER A 105 3.16 1.71 -3.01
N SER A 106 2.22 1.41 -2.11
CA SER A 106 0.91 2.05 -2.14
C SER A 106 0.99 3.57 -1.92
N ILE A 107 1.84 4.04 -1.00
CA ILE A 107 2.09 5.48 -0.86
C ILE A 107 2.78 6.03 -2.11
N ARG A 108 3.87 5.42 -2.56
CA ARG A 108 4.68 5.95 -3.68
C ARG A 108 3.93 5.99 -5.01
N ASP A 109 3.22 4.92 -5.34
CA ASP A 109 2.71 4.67 -6.69
C ASP A 109 1.34 5.34 -6.93
N THR A 110 0.63 5.81 -5.89
CA THR A 110 -0.68 6.46 -6.04
C THR A 110 -0.70 7.96 -5.68
N GLY A 111 0.45 8.64 -5.70
CA GLY A 111 0.54 10.08 -5.46
C GLY A 111 1.64 10.51 -4.48
N GLY A 112 2.25 9.58 -3.75
CA GLY A 112 3.33 9.88 -2.82
C GLY A 112 2.85 10.59 -1.55
N ILE A 113 3.76 11.38 -0.99
CA ILE A 113 3.50 12.24 0.17
C ILE A 113 2.99 13.60 -0.35
N ASP A 114 1.72 13.64 -0.76
CA ASP A 114 1.09 14.78 -1.41
C ASP A 114 0.07 15.54 -0.54
N GLY A 115 -0.20 15.02 0.65
CA GLY A 115 -1.21 15.56 1.58
C GLY A 115 -2.64 15.27 1.16
N LYS A 116 -2.89 14.27 0.31
CA LYS A 116 -4.23 13.85 -0.11
C LYS A 116 -4.58 12.46 0.40
N ILE A 117 -5.85 12.28 0.76
CA ILE A 117 -6.39 10.98 1.19
C ILE A 117 -6.84 10.20 -0.05
N GLY A 118 -5.86 9.70 -0.80
CA GLY A 118 -6.07 8.86 -1.98
C GLY A 118 -6.15 7.36 -1.68
N THR A 119 -6.24 6.54 -2.72
CA THR A 119 -6.28 5.07 -2.62
C THR A 119 -5.05 4.52 -1.90
N GLY A 120 -3.85 5.01 -2.20
CA GLY A 120 -2.62 4.54 -1.55
C GLY A 120 -2.58 4.82 -0.07
N PHE A 121 -3.03 6.00 0.38
CA PHE A 121 -3.15 6.28 1.81
C PHE A 121 -4.07 5.27 2.50
N LYS A 122 -5.23 4.96 1.91
CA LYS A 122 -6.20 4.00 2.46
C LYS A 122 -5.62 2.58 2.49
N THR A 123 -4.94 2.16 1.43
CA THR A 123 -4.28 0.86 1.36
C THR A 123 -3.16 0.73 2.39
N ALA A 124 -2.28 1.73 2.46
CA ALA A 124 -1.20 1.79 3.44
C ALA A 124 -1.73 1.78 4.87
N TYR A 125 -2.79 2.55 5.16
CA TYR A 125 -3.44 2.59 6.47
C TYR A 125 -4.00 1.22 6.87
N ASN A 126 -4.80 0.59 6.00
CA ASN A 126 -5.39 -0.71 6.29
C ASN A 126 -4.32 -1.79 6.47
N GLU A 127 -3.28 -1.77 5.64
CA GLU A 127 -2.17 -2.70 5.74
C GLU A 127 -1.37 -2.47 7.04
N ALA A 128 -1.11 -1.22 7.42
CA ALA A 128 -0.43 -0.87 8.66
C ALA A 128 -1.20 -1.34 9.90
N ILE A 129 -2.54 -1.32 9.88
CA ILE A 129 -3.38 -1.95 10.92
C ILE A 129 -3.21 -3.46 10.90
N ARG A 130 -3.33 -4.08 9.71
CA ARG A 130 -3.26 -5.54 9.54
C ARG A 130 -1.94 -6.12 10.06
N VAL A 131 -0.82 -5.41 9.85
CA VAL A 131 0.51 -5.83 10.31
C VAL A 131 0.90 -5.29 11.70
N GLY A 132 0.01 -4.56 12.36
CA GLY A 132 0.22 -4.06 13.72
C GLY A 132 1.25 -2.93 13.86
N ILE A 133 1.46 -2.14 12.80
CA ILE A 133 2.27 -0.90 12.85
C ILE A 133 1.49 0.20 13.57
N ILE A 134 0.18 0.26 13.36
CA ILE A 134 -0.75 1.16 14.04
C ILE A 134 -1.98 0.36 14.47
N LYS A 135 -2.71 0.86 15.47
CA LYS A 135 -3.95 0.23 15.95
C LYS A 135 -5.19 0.78 15.25
N ASN A 136 -5.22 2.08 15.00
CA ASN A 136 -6.36 2.79 14.43
C ASN A 136 -5.91 4.17 13.90
N LEU A 137 -6.89 4.99 13.48
CA LEU A 137 -6.63 6.32 12.93
C LEU A 137 -6.06 7.32 13.96
N ASP A 138 -6.50 7.25 15.23
CA ASP A 138 -6.01 8.15 16.27
C ASP A 138 -4.57 7.81 16.68
N ASP A 139 -4.23 6.52 16.70
CA ASP A 139 -2.86 6.05 16.90
C ASP A 139 -1.94 6.52 15.77
N LEU A 140 -2.37 6.37 14.51
CA LEU A 140 -1.64 6.92 13.37
C LEU A 140 -1.43 8.42 13.50
N TYR A 141 -2.49 9.17 13.80
CA TYR A 141 -2.41 10.62 13.95
C TYR A 141 -1.43 11.00 15.06
N THR A 142 -1.54 10.37 16.23
CA THR A 142 -0.68 10.64 17.39
C THR A 142 0.79 10.35 17.08
N GLN A 143 1.08 9.18 16.51
CA GLN A 143 2.45 8.80 16.17
C GLN A 143 3.04 9.69 15.08
N ALA A 144 2.25 10.08 14.08
CA ALA A 144 2.68 10.99 13.03
C ALA A 144 2.95 12.41 13.54
N MET A 145 2.18 12.90 14.53
CA MET A 145 2.40 14.23 15.11
C MET A 145 3.58 14.28 16.08
N ASN A 146 3.89 13.16 16.75
CA ASN A 146 5.00 13.06 17.69
C ASN A 146 6.38 12.87 17.03
N LEU A 147 6.44 12.73 15.70
CA LEU A 147 7.69 12.56 14.96
C LEU A 147 8.41 13.91 14.67
N MET A 148 8.13 14.92 15.49
CA MET A 148 8.74 16.27 15.50
C MET A 148 9.43 16.52 16.83
#